data_AF-A0A2M7FTD2-F1
#
_entry.id   AF-A0A2M7FTD2-F1
#
_cell.length_a   1.000
_cell.length_b   1.000
_cell.length_c   1.000
_cell.angle_alpha   90.00
_cell.angle_beta   90.00
_cell.angle_gamma   90.00
#
_symmetry.space_group_name_H-M   'P 1'
#
loop_
_entity.id
_entity.type
_entity.pdbx_description
1 polymer ?
#
loop_
_entity_poly.entity_id
_entity_poly.type
_entity_poly.pdbx_seq_one_letter_code
_entity_poly.pdbx_strand_id
1 'polypeptide(L)'
;MKRWFGAFCVLLFLSSLTFAQGGVKKTRLPPRYYGKVVIHNYSVQARLAPVGFDHWLHRSKFTCRLCHVDLGFAMSANATDIKAADNMNGDYCGACHNGKSKFDDKKIFPACAQQPVAAEQQKTCERCHSEGKGITPSEDFSTFVATFPKKRFGNGIDWIEGESMGLLKLVDSLDGVNSKSKLFKNPGDSIITPQVKGMPDIIFSHDKHGVWNGCELCHPEVFPSVEKGKAAVYSMNEIFEGKYCGACHGKVAFPMVECQRCHAKPVASN
;
A
#
# COMPACT_ATOMS: atom_id res chain seq x y z
N MET A 1 -2.29 -3.22 -73.61
CA MET A 1 -2.08 -4.09 -72.42
C MET A 1 -0.75 -3.72 -71.76
N LYS A 2 -0.65 -3.77 -70.43
CA LYS A 2 0.47 -3.35 -69.54
C LYS A 2 0.50 -1.89 -69.04
N ARG A 3 -0.66 -1.21 -68.95
CA ARG A 3 -0.85 -0.04 -68.05
C ARG A 3 -1.62 -0.40 -66.77
N TRP A 4 -1.45 -1.64 -66.29
CA TRP A 4 -2.27 -2.22 -65.22
C TRP A 4 -1.45 -3.00 -64.19
N PHE A 5 -0.23 -2.53 -63.91
CA PHE A 5 0.61 -3.06 -62.82
C PHE A 5 1.01 -2.02 -61.77
N GLY A 6 0.69 -0.73 -61.99
CA GLY A 6 0.99 0.34 -61.04
C GLY A 6 -0.08 0.58 -59.96
N ALA A 7 -1.31 0.10 -60.16
CA ALA A 7 -2.42 0.39 -59.26
C ALA A 7 -2.52 -0.57 -58.06
N PHE A 8 -1.89 -1.74 -58.12
CA PHE A 8 -1.97 -2.73 -57.03
C PHE A 8 -0.91 -2.51 -55.94
N CYS A 9 0.23 -1.89 -56.26
CA CYS A 9 1.26 -1.57 -55.27
C CYS A 9 0.94 -0.31 -54.44
N VAL A 10 0.09 0.60 -54.93
CA VAL A 10 -0.30 1.80 -54.17
C VAL A 10 -1.42 1.51 -53.16
N LEU A 11 -2.27 0.51 -53.43
CA LEU A 11 -3.33 0.09 -52.50
C LEU A 11 -2.84 -0.82 -51.35
N LEU A 12 -1.64 -1.40 -51.45
CA LEU A 12 -1.02 -2.21 -50.38
C LEU A 12 -0.16 -1.40 -49.40
N PHE A 13 0.09 -0.12 -49.67
CA PHE A 13 0.84 0.77 -48.76
C PHE A 13 -0.04 1.66 -47.87
N LEU A 14 -1.37 1.63 -48.05
CA LEU A 14 -2.31 2.47 -47.30
C LEU A 14 -3.07 1.74 -46.16
N SER A 15 -2.76 0.48 -45.89
CA SER A 15 -3.45 -0.35 -44.89
C SER A 15 -2.60 -0.79 -43.70
N SER A 16 -1.40 -0.25 -43.51
CA SER A 16 -0.51 -0.57 -42.37
C SER A 16 -0.46 0.50 -41.27
N LEU A 17 -1.46 1.37 -41.17
CA LEU A 17 -1.62 2.33 -40.07
C LEU A 17 -2.85 2.00 -39.22
N THR A 18 -2.84 0.84 -38.55
CA THR A 18 -3.74 0.62 -37.41
C THR A 18 -3.00 -0.06 -36.25
N PHE A 19 -3.18 0.55 -35.07
CA PHE A 19 -2.85 0.09 -33.72
C PHE A 19 -1.38 -0.01 -33.29
N ALA A 20 -0.72 1.14 -33.17
CA ALA A 20 0.08 1.38 -31.97
C ALA A 20 -0.87 1.94 -30.88
N GLN A 21 -1.54 1.04 -30.15
CA GLN A 21 -2.32 1.44 -28.98
C GLN A 21 -1.42 2.17 -27.98
N GLY A 22 -1.95 3.25 -27.41
CA GLY A 22 -1.26 4.16 -26.51
C GLY A 22 -0.51 3.45 -25.38
N GLY A 23 0.81 3.37 -25.53
CA GLY A 23 1.71 3.19 -24.40
C GLY A 23 1.73 4.47 -23.60
N VAL A 24 0.73 4.70 -22.74
CA VAL A 24 0.83 5.72 -21.70
C VAL A 24 2.08 5.35 -20.91
N LYS A 25 3.17 6.12 -21.05
CA LYS A 25 4.33 6.02 -20.16
C LYS A 25 3.77 6.15 -18.75
N LYS A 26 3.63 5.04 -18.03
CA LYS A 26 3.25 5.05 -16.63
C LYS A 26 4.33 5.84 -15.90
N THR A 27 4.05 7.11 -15.62
CA THR A 27 4.94 7.97 -14.88
C THR A 27 5.12 7.35 -13.51
N ARG A 28 6.37 7.08 -13.14
CA ARG A 28 6.70 6.60 -11.80
C ARG A 28 6.19 7.64 -10.81
N LEU A 29 5.29 7.22 -9.92
CA LEU A 29 4.78 8.09 -8.86
C LEU A 29 5.96 8.64 -8.05
N PRO A 30 5.95 9.94 -7.70
CA PRO A 30 6.91 10.50 -6.76
C PRO A 30 6.97 9.66 -5.47
N PRO A 31 8.16 9.41 -4.89
CA PRO A 31 8.31 8.53 -3.73
C PRO A 31 7.36 8.81 -2.57
N ARG A 32 7.09 10.09 -2.28
CA ARG A 32 6.16 10.53 -1.23
C ARG A 32 4.71 10.09 -1.43
N TYR A 33 4.30 9.80 -2.66
CA TYR A 33 2.94 9.35 -3.00
C TYR A 33 2.86 7.84 -3.23
N TYR A 34 3.98 7.12 -3.12
CA TYR A 34 3.96 5.67 -3.25
C TYR A 34 3.21 5.04 -2.07
N GLY A 35 2.20 4.23 -2.38
CA GLY A 35 1.28 3.69 -1.39
C GLY A 35 0.22 4.69 -0.90
N LYS A 36 0.11 5.90 -1.49
CA LYS A 36 -0.99 6.81 -1.16
C LYS A 36 -2.34 6.22 -1.58
N VAL A 37 -3.35 6.36 -0.73
CA VAL A 37 -4.74 5.98 -0.99
C VAL A 37 -5.61 7.23 -1.04
N VAL A 38 -6.57 7.24 -1.97
CA VAL A 38 -7.59 8.30 -2.07
C VAL A 38 -8.95 7.70 -1.73
N ILE A 39 -9.57 8.24 -0.66
CA ILE A 39 -10.89 7.84 -0.18
C ILE A 39 -11.90 8.90 -0.60
N HIS A 40 -12.91 8.51 -1.36
CA HIS A 40 -13.85 9.44 -1.99
C HIS A 40 -15.32 9.02 -1.92
N ASN A 41 -15.65 7.94 -1.18
CA ASN A 41 -17.01 7.40 -1.06
C ASN A 41 -18.09 8.49 -0.83
N TYR A 42 -17.83 9.42 0.10
CA TYR A 42 -18.80 10.45 0.50
C TYR A 42 -18.31 11.89 0.30
N SER A 43 -17.05 12.09 -0.06
CA SER A 43 -16.44 13.44 -0.08
C SER A 43 -17.14 14.38 -1.07
N VAL A 44 -17.42 13.89 -2.29
CA VAL A 44 -18.07 14.70 -3.34
C VAL A 44 -19.48 15.11 -2.93
N GLN A 45 -20.28 14.19 -2.38
CA GLN A 45 -21.64 14.48 -1.89
C GLN A 45 -21.62 15.51 -0.76
N ALA A 46 -20.61 15.45 0.11
CA ALA A 46 -20.39 16.41 1.18
C ALA A 46 -19.75 17.74 0.72
N ARG A 47 -19.50 17.92 -0.58
CA ARG A 47 -18.79 19.08 -1.16
C ARG A 47 -17.39 19.30 -0.56
N LEU A 48 -16.72 18.20 -0.24
CA LEU A 48 -15.34 18.16 0.25
C LEU A 48 -14.43 17.53 -0.82
N ALA A 49 -13.16 17.92 -0.80
CA ALA A 49 -12.17 17.19 -1.60
C ALA A 49 -12.03 15.74 -1.08
N PRO A 50 -11.70 14.77 -1.93
CA PRO A 50 -11.37 13.43 -1.48
C PRO A 50 -10.29 13.42 -0.38
N VAL A 51 -10.37 12.42 0.48
CA VAL A 51 -9.36 12.24 1.54
C VAL A 51 -8.11 11.62 0.94
N GLY A 52 -6.98 12.30 1.09
CA GLY A 52 -5.66 11.75 0.79
C GLY A 52 -5.06 11.08 2.02
N PHE A 53 -4.72 9.79 1.92
CA PHE A 53 -4.11 9.01 2.99
C PHE A 53 -2.72 8.53 2.60
N ASP A 54 -1.69 9.02 3.30
CA ASP A 54 -0.30 8.66 3.04
C ASP A 54 0.17 7.52 3.98
N HIS A 55 0.34 6.32 3.42
CA HIS A 55 0.78 5.15 4.20
C HIS A 55 2.16 5.33 4.83
N TRP A 56 3.10 6.02 4.17
CA TRP A 56 4.46 6.18 4.71
C TRP A 56 4.45 6.89 6.07
N LEU A 57 3.54 7.85 6.27
CA LEU A 57 3.46 8.64 7.48
C LEU A 57 2.85 7.85 8.64
N HIS A 58 1.88 6.99 8.34
CA HIS A 58 1.18 6.20 9.34
C HIS A 58 1.98 4.94 9.69
N ARG A 59 2.50 4.24 8.68
CA ARG A 59 3.30 3.03 8.90
C ARG A 59 4.63 3.29 9.60
N SER A 60 5.15 4.52 9.56
CA SER A 60 6.34 4.85 10.35
C SER A 60 6.08 4.86 11.86
N LYS A 61 4.81 4.75 12.27
CA LYS A 61 4.34 4.85 13.65
C LYS A 61 3.50 3.65 14.08
N PHE A 62 2.78 3.03 13.17
CA PHE A 62 1.77 2.02 13.47
C PHE A 62 1.96 0.77 12.62
N THR A 63 1.66 -0.39 13.17
CA THR A 63 1.68 -1.66 12.42
C THR A 63 0.52 -1.71 11.43
N CYS A 64 0.69 -2.47 10.34
CA CYS A 64 -0.37 -2.71 9.35
C CYS A 64 -1.57 -3.43 9.99
N ARG A 65 -1.29 -4.38 10.89
CA ARG A 65 -2.29 -5.13 11.67
C ARG A 65 -3.24 -4.20 12.42
N LEU A 66 -2.70 -3.20 13.10
CA LEU A 66 -3.50 -2.29 13.91
C LEU A 66 -4.59 -1.60 13.07
N CYS A 67 -4.26 -1.16 11.86
CA CYS A 67 -5.24 -0.53 10.98
C CYS A 67 -6.16 -1.55 10.30
N HIS A 68 -5.59 -2.59 9.70
CA HIS A 68 -6.34 -3.45 8.78
C HIS A 68 -7.07 -4.62 9.45
N VAL A 69 -6.66 -5.00 10.66
CA VAL A 69 -7.30 -6.05 11.46
C VAL A 69 -8.05 -5.41 12.62
N ASP A 70 -7.35 -4.68 13.48
CA ASP A 70 -7.94 -4.23 14.75
C ASP A 70 -8.93 -3.06 14.56
N LEU A 71 -8.63 -2.12 13.65
CA LEU A 71 -9.53 -1.01 13.29
C LEU A 71 -10.45 -1.32 12.08
N GLY A 72 -10.28 -2.48 11.45
CA GLY A 72 -11.16 -2.95 10.37
C GLY A 72 -11.06 -2.16 9.04
N PHE A 73 -9.96 -1.46 8.77
CA PHE A 73 -9.75 -0.87 7.45
C PHE A 73 -9.52 -1.96 6.40
N ALA A 74 -10.34 -1.98 5.36
CA ALA A 74 -10.14 -2.87 4.23
C ALA A 74 -8.83 -2.53 3.50
N MET A 75 -8.17 -3.55 2.96
CA MET A 75 -6.91 -3.39 2.21
C MET A 75 -7.10 -2.78 0.80
N SER A 76 -8.34 -2.47 0.43
CA SER A 76 -8.71 -1.87 -0.85
C SER A 76 -9.29 -0.48 -0.65
N ALA A 77 -8.89 0.46 -1.51
CA ALA A 77 -9.39 1.83 -1.46
C ALA A 77 -10.92 1.87 -1.59
N ASN A 78 -11.58 2.67 -0.76
CA ASN A 78 -13.03 2.85 -0.74
C ASN A 78 -13.86 1.62 -0.35
N ALA A 79 -13.24 0.52 0.08
CA ALA A 79 -13.98 -0.69 0.47
C ALA A 79 -14.55 -0.60 1.90
N THR A 80 -13.93 0.18 2.78
CA THR A 80 -14.51 0.51 4.09
C THR A 80 -15.51 1.66 3.95
N ASP A 81 -16.73 1.45 4.46
CA ASP A 81 -17.75 2.51 4.59
C ASP A 81 -17.41 3.41 5.79
N ILE A 82 -16.69 4.50 5.54
CA ILE A 82 -16.23 5.45 6.56
C ILE A 82 -17.07 6.72 6.49
N LYS A 83 -17.81 7.04 7.56
CA LYS A 83 -18.57 8.29 7.71
C LYS A 83 -17.95 9.22 8.74
N ALA A 84 -18.33 10.50 8.68
CA ALA A 84 -17.90 11.48 9.68
C ALA A 84 -18.40 11.10 11.10
N ALA A 85 -19.61 10.51 11.19
CA ALA A 85 -20.17 10.05 12.45
C ALA A 85 -19.30 8.97 13.11
N ASP A 86 -18.87 7.96 12.34
CA ASP A 86 -17.99 6.89 12.83
C ASP A 86 -16.68 7.48 13.39
N ASN A 87 -16.06 8.41 12.65
CA ASN A 87 -14.84 9.10 13.12
C ASN A 87 -15.09 9.93 14.39
N MET A 88 -16.24 10.56 14.55
CA MET A 88 -16.59 11.28 15.78
C MET A 88 -16.86 10.34 16.95
N ASN A 89 -17.32 9.11 16.68
CA ASN A 89 -17.57 8.08 17.68
C ASN A 89 -16.29 7.34 18.12
N GLY A 90 -15.15 7.62 17.49
CA GLY A 90 -13.87 6.99 17.81
C GLY A 90 -13.51 5.81 16.93
N ASP A 91 -14.25 5.57 15.85
CA ASP A 91 -13.94 4.52 14.87
C ASP A 91 -12.98 5.04 13.80
N TYR A 92 -12.33 4.12 13.08
CA TYR A 92 -11.48 4.41 11.93
C TYR A 92 -10.39 5.47 12.23
N CYS A 93 -10.40 6.61 11.54
CA CYS A 93 -9.42 7.67 11.78
C CYS A 93 -9.59 8.25 13.18
N GLY A 94 -10.84 8.31 13.66
CA GLY A 94 -11.24 8.79 14.98
C GLY A 94 -10.60 8.03 16.15
N ALA A 95 -10.23 6.76 15.97
CA ALA A 95 -9.56 5.97 17.01
C ALA A 95 -8.26 6.62 17.50
N CYS A 96 -7.52 7.25 16.58
CA CYS A 96 -6.29 7.99 16.88
C CYS A 96 -6.50 9.51 16.81
N HIS A 97 -7.24 9.98 15.80
CA HIS A 97 -7.58 11.38 15.62
C HIS A 97 -8.82 11.75 16.45
N ASN A 98 -8.74 11.57 17.77
CA ASN A 98 -9.80 11.91 18.74
C ASN A 98 -9.47 13.18 19.55
N GLY A 99 -8.35 13.84 19.28
CA GLY A 99 -7.90 14.98 20.07
C GLY A 99 -7.51 14.63 21.52
N LYS A 100 -7.19 13.37 21.80
CA LYS A 100 -6.69 12.87 23.10
C LYS A 100 -5.42 12.03 22.93
N SER A 101 -5.37 11.17 21.92
CA SER A 101 -4.23 10.31 21.61
C SER A 101 -2.96 11.12 21.33
N LYS A 102 -1.83 10.51 21.64
CA LYS A 102 -0.50 11.10 21.43
C LYS A 102 0.39 10.10 20.71
N PHE A 103 1.33 10.61 19.92
CA PHE A 103 2.46 9.86 19.41
C PHE A 103 3.71 10.68 19.68
N ASP A 104 4.71 10.08 20.31
CA ASP A 104 5.97 10.77 20.68
C ASP A 104 5.71 12.08 21.43
N ASP A 105 4.85 12.00 22.46
CA ASP A 105 4.34 13.10 23.29
C ASP A 105 3.57 14.22 22.56
N LYS A 106 3.49 14.18 21.23
CA LYS A 106 2.72 15.11 20.41
C LYS A 106 1.26 14.67 20.32
N LYS A 107 0.37 15.59 20.66
CA LYS A 107 -1.08 15.39 20.56
C LYS A 107 -1.51 15.23 19.11
N ILE A 108 -2.25 14.17 18.81
CA ILE A 108 -2.87 13.94 17.51
C ILE A 108 -4.15 14.78 17.43
N PHE A 109 -4.33 15.49 16.31
CA PHE A 109 -5.49 16.35 16.06
C PHE A 109 -6.79 15.54 15.89
N PRO A 110 -7.96 16.10 16.22
CA PRO A 110 -9.24 15.42 16.00
C PRO A 110 -9.61 15.33 14.50
N ALA A 111 -10.19 14.20 14.07
CA ALA A 111 -10.54 13.94 12.67
C ALA A 111 -11.78 14.70 12.22
N CYS A 112 -12.81 14.76 13.07
CA CYS A 112 -14.11 15.36 12.76
C CYS A 112 -14.61 16.16 13.96
N ALA A 113 -15.52 17.10 13.69
CA ALA A 113 -16.24 17.86 14.69
C ALA A 113 -17.73 17.92 14.32
N GLN A 114 -18.60 18.06 15.32
CA GLN A 114 -20.03 18.22 15.11
C GLN A 114 -20.31 19.51 14.35
N GLN A 115 -21.29 19.47 13.45
CA GLN A 115 -21.72 20.64 12.70
C GLN A 115 -22.60 21.55 13.59
N PRO A 116 -22.51 22.88 13.44
CA PRO A 116 -21.63 23.60 12.52
C PRO A 116 -20.17 23.56 12.97
N VAL A 117 -19.26 23.26 12.03
CA VAL A 117 -17.81 23.28 12.31
C VAL A 117 -17.34 24.72 12.44
N ALA A 118 -16.59 25.01 13.49
CA ALA A 118 -16.08 26.35 13.74
C ALA A 118 -15.02 26.75 12.69
N ALA A 119 -14.89 28.05 12.40
CA ALA A 119 -14.02 28.53 11.32
C ALA A 119 -12.55 28.09 11.47
N GLU A 120 -12.07 27.97 12.71
CA GLU A 120 -10.76 27.47 13.07
C GLU A 120 -10.57 25.97 12.81
N GLN A 121 -11.65 25.19 12.84
CA GLN A 121 -11.66 23.75 12.55
C GLN A 121 -11.76 23.47 11.05
N GLN A 122 -12.17 24.45 10.23
CA GLN A 122 -12.21 24.34 8.77
C GLN A 122 -10.84 23.94 8.18
N LYS A 123 -9.75 24.50 8.72
CA LYS A 123 -8.36 24.17 8.31
C LYS A 123 -7.98 22.73 8.69
N THR A 124 -8.61 22.16 9.71
CA THR A 124 -8.36 20.78 10.13
C THR A 124 -8.94 19.80 9.09
N CYS A 125 -10.09 20.11 8.49
CA CYS A 125 -10.67 19.31 7.42
C CYS A 125 -9.71 19.13 6.24
N GLU A 126 -8.95 20.17 5.89
CA GLU A 126 -8.00 20.16 4.77
C GLU A 126 -6.77 19.29 5.01
N ARG A 127 -6.52 18.84 6.25
CA ARG A 127 -5.44 17.89 6.55
C ARG A 127 -5.75 16.50 5.99
N CYS A 128 -7.04 16.15 5.90
CA CYS A 128 -7.51 14.88 5.35
C CYS A 128 -8.09 15.08 3.96
N HIS A 129 -9.08 15.97 3.83
CA HIS A 129 -9.74 16.34 2.56
C HIS A 129 -8.84 17.27 1.73
N SER A 130 -7.74 16.69 1.25
CA SER A 130 -6.59 17.39 0.66
C SER A 130 -6.33 17.03 -0.81
N GLU A 131 -6.96 15.98 -1.33
CA GLU A 131 -6.69 15.51 -2.68
C GLU A 131 -7.01 16.59 -3.72
N GLY A 132 -6.05 16.89 -4.59
CA GLY A 132 -6.18 17.94 -5.60
C GLY A 132 -6.09 19.39 -5.10
N LYS A 133 -5.94 19.63 -3.79
CA LYS A 133 -5.92 20.99 -3.21
C LYS A 133 -4.54 21.64 -3.11
N GLY A 134 -3.45 20.90 -3.37
CA GLY A 134 -2.09 21.44 -3.25
C GLY A 134 -1.70 21.81 -1.81
N ILE A 135 -2.32 21.17 -0.80
CA ILE A 135 -2.01 21.41 0.61
C ILE A 135 -0.57 20.98 0.90
N THR A 136 0.18 21.83 1.60
CA THR A 136 1.51 21.47 2.10
C THR A 136 1.37 20.58 3.32
N PRO A 137 1.89 19.34 3.29
CA PRO A 137 1.84 18.45 4.45
C PRO A 137 2.61 19.03 5.64
N SER A 138 2.18 18.72 6.86
CA SER A 138 2.92 19.12 8.07
C SER A 138 4.25 18.39 8.24
N GLU A 139 4.39 17.24 7.57
CA GLU A 139 5.56 16.37 7.63
C GLU A 139 6.19 16.29 6.25
N ASP A 140 7.47 16.64 6.16
CA ASP A 140 8.19 16.60 4.89
C ASP A 140 8.81 15.22 4.67
N PHE A 141 8.45 14.58 3.55
CA PHE A 141 8.94 13.27 3.20
C PHE A 141 10.47 13.25 3.05
N SER A 142 11.07 14.27 2.44
CA SER A 142 12.51 14.27 2.18
C SER A 142 13.33 14.34 3.46
N THR A 143 12.86 15.12 4.43
CA THR A 143 13.41 15.24 5.77
C THR A 143 13.24 13.93 6.54
N PHE A 144 12.05 13.34 6.52
CA PHE A 144 11.77 12.07 7.19
C PHE A 144 12.72 10.95 6.72
N VAL A 145 12.93 10.83 5.41
CA VAL A 145 13.74 9.73 4.87
C VAL A 145 15.24 9.99 4.91
N ALA A 146 15.72 11.16 5.35
CA ALA A 146 17.11 11.57 5.22
C ALA A 146 18.10 10.56 5.85
N THR A 147 17.73 9.99 7.01
CA THR A 147 18.54 9.02 7.76
C THR A 147 18.19 7.57 7.46
N PHE A 148 17.16 7.31 6.65
CA PHE A 148 16.71 5.95 6.36
C PHE A 148 17.58 5.26 5.31
N PRO A 149 17.84 3.95 5.47
CA PRO A 149 18.48 3.14 4.43
C PRO A 149 17.64 3.15 3.15
N LYS A 150 18.31 3.08 2.00
CA LYS A 150 17.69 3.32 0.69
C LYS A 150 17.46 2.04 -0.11
N LYS A 151 16.41 2.04 -0.94
CA LYS A 151 16.18 1.06 -2.01
C LYS A 151 15.93 1.74 -3.35
N ARG A 152 16.12 0.97 -4.42
CA ARG A 152 15.93 1.43 -5.80
C ARG A 152 14.47 1.74 -6.15
N PHE A 153 13.53 0.94 -5.63
CA PHE A 153 12.11 0.98 -6.00
C PHE A 153 11.18 1.29 -4.83
N GLY A 154 9.88 1.42 -5.13
CA GLY A 154 8.87 1.89 -4.18
C GLY A 154 9.05 3.36 -3.84
N ASN A 155 8.87 3.71 -2.56
CA ASN A 155 9.21 5.03 -2.03
C ASN A 155 10.71 5.23 -1.73
N GLY A 156 11.56 4.28 -2.12
CA GLY A 156 13.02 4.42 -2.01
C GLY A 156 13.58 4.19 -0.61
N ILE A 157 12.78 3.72 0.34
CA ILE A 157 13.20 3.39 1.70
C ILE A 157 13.33 1.87 1.84
N ASP A 158 14.40 1.39 2.50
CA ASP A 158 14.43 0.05 3.05
C ASP A 158 13.78 0.04 4.43
N TRP A 159 12.50 -0.33 4.48
CA TRP A 159 11.74 -0.31 5.72
C TRP A 159 12.07 -1.45 6.66
N ILE A 160 12.54 -2.57 6.12
CA ILE A 160 12.98 -3.71 6.94
C ILE A 160 14.29 -3.36 7.62
N GLU A 161 15.24 -2.79 6.89
CA GLU A 161 16.50 -2.34 7.48
C GLU A 161 16.29 -1.15 8.44
N GLY A 162 15.41 -0.20 8.10
CA GLY A 162 15.10 0.90 9.02
C GLY A 162 14.48 0.42 10.34
N GLU A 163 13.66 -0.62 10.28
CA GLU A 163 13.11 -1.28 11.47
C GLU A 163 14.18 -2.02 12.27
N SER A 164 15.02 -2.83 11.62
CA SER A 164 16.10 -3.57 12.30
C SER A 164 17.13 -2.64 12.96
N MET A 165 17.33 -1.45 12.41
CA MET A 165 18.17 -0.39 12.98
C MET A 165 17.50 0.38 14.13
N GLY A 166 16.23 0.11 14.45
CA GLY A 166 15.48 0.82 15.48
C GLY A 166 15.09 2.26 15.13
N LEU A 167 15.05 2.62 13.84
CA LEU A 167 14.64 3.96 13.38
C LEU A 167 13.12 4.20 13.49
N LEU A 168 12.37 3.19 13.91
CA LEU A 168 10.91 3.18 13.94
C LEU A 168 10.44 2.75 15.32
N LYS A 169 9.44 3.46 15.85
CA LYS A 169 8.72 3.10 17.06
C LYS A 169 7.30 2.66 16.67
N LEU A 170 7.16 1.38 16.33
CA LEU A 170 5.89 0.82 15.88
C LEU A 170 4.96 0.60 17.08
N VAL A 171 3.78 1.20 17.01
CA VAL A 171 2.65 0.99 17.91
C VAL A 171 1.75 -0.07 17.29
N ASP A 172 1.51 -1.13 18.05
CA ASP A 172 0.74 -2.31 17.63
C ASP A 172 -0.57 -2.49 18.41
N SER A 173 -0.84 -1.59 19.35
CA SER A 173 -2.00 -1.64 20.23
C SER A 173 -2.53 -0.26 20.57
N LEU A 174 -3.84 -0.18 20.76
CA LEU A 174 -4.56 1.03 21.16
C LEU A 174 -5.53 0.70 22.29
N ASP A 175 -5.46 1.48 23.36
CA ASP A 175 -6.35 1.32 24.51
C ASP A 175 -7.81 1.41 24.08
N GLY A 176 -8.60 0.41 24.47
CA GLY A 176 -10.02 0.31 24.12
C GLY A 176 -10.32 -0.23 22.71
N VAL A 177 -9.30 -0.49 21.89
CA VAL A 177 -9.45 -1.13 20.57
C VAL A 177 -9.04 -2.59 20.65
N ASN A 178 -7.81 -2.84 21.10
CA ASN A 178 -7.29 -4.20 21.24
C ASN A 178 -6.59 -4.37 22.58
N SER A 179 -6.57 -5.61 23.07
CA SER A 179 -5.66 -5.96 24.16
C SER A 179 -4.25 -6.10 23.60
N LYS A 180 -3.22 -5.76 24.41
CA LYS A 180 -1.82 -5.94 24.01
C LYS A 180 -1.63 -7.34 23.45
N SER A 181 -1.26 -7.41 22.17
CA SER A 181 -1.06 -8.69 21.49
C SER A 181 0.03 -9.47 22.21
N LYS A 182 -0.08 -10.81 22.19
CA LYS A 182 1.09 -11.64 22.47
C LYS A 182 2.17 -11.28 21.47
N LEU A 183 3.41 -11.20 21.95
CA LEU A 183 4.57 -10.97 21.09
C LEU A 183 4.53 -11.93 19.91
N PHE A 184 4.77 -11.40 18.71
CA PHE A 184 4.87 -12.20 17.50
C PHE A 184 5.94 -13.29 17.72
N LYS A 185 5.56 -14.54 17.46
CA LYS A 185 6.48 -15.68 17.49
C LYS A 185 6.71 -16.15 16.06
N ASN A 186 7.96 -16.05 15.61
CA ASN A 186 8.34 -16.50 14.29
C ASN A 186 8.10 -18.03 14.15
N PRO A 187 7.24 -18.47 13.21
CA PRO A 187 7.08 -19.90 12.91
C PRO A 187 8.22 -20.48 12.05
N GLY A 188 9.19 -19.65 11.66
CA GLY A 188 10.29 -19.96 10.74
C GLY A 188 9.98 -19.54 9.30
N ASP A 189 11.02 -19.52 8.47
CA ASP A 189 10.87 -19.23 7.04
C ASP A 189 10.16 -20.37 6.30
N SER A 190 9.36 -20.00 5.30
CA SER A 190 8.67 -20.91 4.40
C SER A 190 9.35 -20.94 3.04
N ILE A 191 9.54 -22.13 2.49
CA ILE A 191 10.02 -22.33 1.12
C ILE A 191 8.81 -22.56 0.22
N ILE A 192 8.69 -21.76 -0.83
CA ILE A 192 7.68 -21.91 -1.87
C ILE A 192 8.40 -22.29 -3.16
N THR A 193 8.17 -23.51 -3.65
CA THR A 193 8.79 -24.03 -4.87
C THR A 193 7.91 -23.72 -6.09
N PRO A 194 8.39 -22.88 -7.03
CA PRO A 194 7.65 -22.60 -8.25
C PRO A 194 7.52 -23.84 -9.12
N GLN A 195 6.39 -23.97 -9.81
CA GLN A 195 6.14 -25.08 -10.74
C GLN A 195 6.82 -24.87 -12.12
N VAL A 196 7.40 -23.70 -12.34
CA VAL A 196 8.11 -23.37 -13.58
C VAL A 196 9.52 -23.96 -13.53
N LYS A 197 9.86 -24.82 -14.50
CA LYS A 197 11.18 -25.44 -14.60
C LYS A 197 12.29 -24.40 -14.65
N GLY A 198 13.29 -24.55 -13.78
CA GLY A 198 14.44 -23.65 -13.72
C GLY A 198 14.21 -22.35 -12.95
N MET A 199 12.99 -22.11 -12.46
CA MET A 199 12.71 -20.98 -11.57
C MET A 199 13.21 -21.30 -10.15
N PRO A 200 14.05 -20.47 -9.53
CA PRO A 200 14.54 -20.70 -8.18
C PRO A 200 13.42 -20.65 -7.13
N ASP A 201 13.60 -21.38 -6.03
CA ASP A 201 12.70 -21.33 -4.87
C ASP A 201 12.52 -19.91 -4.33
N ILE A 202 11.35 -19.64 -3.77
CA ILE A 202 11.05 -18.41 -3.04
C ILE A 202 11.20 -18.68 -1.54
N ILE A 203 11.93 -17.81 -0.85
CA ILE A 203 12.04 -17.87 0.62
C ILE A 203 11.16 -16.76 1.20
N PHE A 204 10.06 -17.17 1.82
CA PHE A 204 9.17 -16.26 2.55
C PHE A 204 9.59 -16.22 4.01
N SER A 205 10.01 -15.04 4.47
CA SER A 205 10.41 -14.85 5.87
C SER A 205 9.27 -14.28 6.70
N HIS A 206 8.82 -15.04 7.68
CA HIS A 206 7.78 -14.59 8.60
C HIS A 206 8.26 -13.46 9.52
N ASP A 207 9.54 -13.40 9.90
CA ASP A 207 10.05 -12.27 10.71
C ASP A 207 9.91 -10.94 9.97
N LYS A 208 10.31 -10.90 8.70
CA LYS A 208 10.25 -9.68 7.88
C LYS A 208 8.84 -9.17 7.63
N HIS A 209 7.82 -10.02 7.80
CA HIS A 209 6.42 -9.64 7.57
C HIS A 209 5.63 -9.50 8.88
N GLY A 210 5.87 -10.39 9.83
CA GLY A 210 5.08 -10.57 11.04
C GLY A 210 5.18 -9.41 12.03
N VAL A 211 6.33 -8.73 12.10
CA VAL A 211 6.50 -7.52 12.94
C VAL A 211 5.48 -6.44 12.58
N TRP A 212 5.17 -6.31 11.29
CA TRP A 212 4.28 -5.27 10.77
C TRP A 212 2.83 -5.74 10.64
N ASN A 213 2.64 -7.02 10.32
CA ASN A 213 1.37 -7.53 9.83
C ASN A 213 0.68 -8.46 10.84
N GLY A 214 1.42 -9.06 11.77
CA GLY A 214 0.94 -10.19 12.57
C GLY A 214 0.47 -11.37 11.71
N CYS A 215 -0.16 -12.35 12.36
CA CYS A 215 -0.67 -13.53 11.67
C CYS A 215 -1.99 -13.23 10.94
N GLU A 216 -2.85 -12.44 11.57
CA GLU A 216 -4.25 -12.24 11.19
C GLU A 216 -4.39 -11.40 9.91
N LEU A 217 -3.43 -10.54 9.60
CA LEU A 217 -3.47 -9.77 8.35
C LEU A 217 -3.21 -10.65 7.12
N CYS A 218 -2.52 -11.78 7.30
CA CYS A 218 -2.24 -12.71 6.22
C CYS A 218 -3.21 -13.89 6.21
N HIS A 219 -3.56 -14.41 7.38
CA HIS A 219 -4.33 -15.64 7.52
C HIS A 219 -5.71 -15.39 8.13
N PRO A 220 -6.78 -16.02 7.59
CA PRO A 220 -6.77 -16.90 6.42
C PRO A 220 -6.97 -16.17 5.07
N GLU A 221 -7.23 -14.86 5.08
CA GLU A 221 -7.76 -14.17 3.90
C GLU A 221 -6.80 -14.12 2.70
N VAL A 222 -5.54 -13.72 2.94
CA VAL A 222 -4.53 -13.62 1.88
C VAL A 222 -3.91 -14.99 1.62
N PHE A 223 -3.67 -15.75 2.68
CA PHE A 223 -3.08 -17.09 2.65
C PHE A 223 -3.96 -18.05 3.47
N PRO A 224 -4.81 -18.86 2.83
CA PRO A 224 -5.79 -19.69 3.54
C PRO A 224 -5.23 -20.81 4.42
N SER A 225 -3.98 -21.22 4.18
CA SER A 225 -3.35 -22.34 4.88
C SER A 225 -2.16 -21.87 5.71
N VAL A 226 -2.13 -22.31 6.97
CA VAL A 226 -0.96 -22.25 7.85
C VAL A 226 -0.21 -23.59 7.94
N GLU A 227 -0.72 -24.62 7.26
CA GLU A 227 -0.13 -25.97 7.25
C GLU A 227 1.19 -25.97 6.48
N LYS A 228 2.28 -26.34 7.15
CA LYS A 228 3.60 -26.47 6.52
C LYS A 228 3.57 -27.58 5.46
N GLY A 229 4.10 -27.30 4.28
CA GLY A 229 4.23 -28.29 3.20
C GLY A 229 2.97 -28.55 2.37
N LYS A 230 1.84 -27.90 2.68
CA LYS A 230 0.69 -27.92 1.77
C LYS A 230 1.01 -27.06 0.55
N ALA A 231 1.07 -27.70 -0.61
CA ALA A 231 1.27 -27.01 -1.86
C ALA A 231 0.06 -26.09 -2.15
N ALA A 232 0.24 -24.79 -1.91
CA ALA A 232 -0.63 -23.79 -2.47
C ALA A 232 0.02 -23.28 -3.76
N VAL A 233 -0.72 -23.39 -4.86
CA VAL A 233 -0.24 -22.95 -6.18
C VAL A 233 -0.62 -21.50 -6.35
N TYR A 234 0.37 -20.62 -6.36
CA TYR A 234 0.22 -19.20 -6.66
C TYR A 234 0.86 -18.91 -8.01
N SER A 235 0.16 -18.18 -8.88
CA SER A 235 0.73 -17.71 -10.14
C SER A 235 1.20 -16.26 -10.06
N MET A 236 2.20 -15.92 -10.86
CA MET A 236 2.61 -14.52 -11.01
C MET A 236 1.48 -13.63 -11.55
N ASN A 237 0.57 -14.19 -12.35
CA ASN A 237 -0.61 -13.47 -12.85
C ASN A 237 -1.54 -13.05 -11.70
N GLU A 238 -1.91 -13.98 -10.82
CA GLU A 238 -2.71 -13.67 -9.63
C GLU A 238 -2.02 -12.67 -8.71
N ILE A 239 -0.70 -12.80 -8.58
CA ILE A 239 0.11 -11.87 -7.81
C ILE A 239 0.07 -10.47 -8.44
N PHE A 240 0.18 -10.33 -9.76
CA PHE A 240 0.03 -9.03 -10.43
C PHE A 240 -1.41 -8.48 -10.39
N GLU A 241 -2.41 -9.35 -10.28
CA GLU A 241 -3.81 -8.98 -10.02
C GLU A 241 -4.06 -8.52 -8.57
N GLY A 242 -3.06 -8.60 -7.69
CA GLY A 242 -3.14 -8.12 -6.32
C GLY A 242 -3.58 -9.18 -5.31
N LYS A 243 -3.53 -10.47 -5.67
CA LYS A 243 -3.73 -11.60 -4.73
C LYS A 243 -2.40 -11.99 -4.08
N TYR A 244 -2.47 -12.73 -2.97
CA TYR A 244 -1.29 -13.27 -2.27
C TYR A 244 -0.25 -12.17 -1.99
N CYS A 245 0.99 -12.32 -2.47
CA CYS A 245 2.06 -11.32 -2.35
C CYS A 245 1.65 -9.94 -2.91
N GLY A 246 0.84 -9.92 -3.96
CA GLY A 246 0.33 -8.70 -4.61
C GLY A 246 -0.68 -7.91 -3.78
N ALA A 247 -1.19 -8.48 -2.69
CA ALA A 247 -2.03 -7.74 -1.75
C ALA A 247 -1.30 -6.50 -1.22
N CYS A 248 0.02 -6.60 -1.04
CA CYS A 248 0.89 -5.53 -0.54
C CYS A 248 1.95 -5.09 -1.57
N HIS A 249 2.62 -6.02 -2.25
CA HIS A 249 3.73 -5.71 -3.16
C HIS A 249 3.23 -5.06 -4.45
N GLY A 250 3.87 -3.96 -4.86
CA GLY A 250 3.40 -3.13 -5.98
C GLY A 250 2.39 -2.05 -5.59
N LYS A 251 1.86 -2.10 -4.36
CA LYS A 251 0.98 -1.08 -3.78
C LYS A 251 1.74 -0.30 -2.69
N VAL A 252 1.81 -0.87 -1.49
CA VAL A 252 2.44 -0.27 -0.30
C VAL A 252 3.84 -0.84 -0.02
N ALA A 253 4.11 -2.06 -0.49
CA ALA A 253 5.42 -2.70 -0.46
C ALA A 253 6.07 -2.64 -1.85
N PHE A 254 7.37 -2.92 -1.92
CA PHE A 254 8.17 -2.77 -3.14
C PHE A 254 7.53 -3.45 -4.36
N PRO A 255 7.71 -2.89 -5.58
CA PRO A 255 7.14 -3.47 -6.79
C PRO A 255 7.84 -4.77 -7.18
N MET A 256 7.07 -5.68 -7.77
CA MET A 256 7.50 -7.04 -8.13
C MET A 256 8.24 -7.09 -9.47
N VAL A 257 9.19 -6.16 -9.64
CA VAL A 257 10.07 -6.06 -10.82
C VAL A 257 11.51 -6.52 -10.50
N GLU A 258 11.78 -6.82 -9.24
CA GLU A 258 13.07 -7.31 -8.74
C GLU A 258 12.93 -8.77 -8.31
N CYS A 259 12.96 -9.70 -9.28
CA CYS A 259 12.69 -11.12 -9.06
C CYS A 259 13.53 -11.73 -7.92
N GLN A 260 14.80 -11.35 -7.86
CA GLN A 260 15.78 -11.80 -6.86
C GLN A 260 15.46 -11.38 -5.41
N ARG A 261 14.46 -10.50 -5.20
CA ARG A 261 14.01 -10.16 -3.84
C ARG A 261 13.14 -11.23 -3.20
N CYS A 262 12.56 -12.10 -4.02
CA CYS A 262 11.75 -13.22 -3.57
C CYS A 262 12.44 -14.54 -3.89
N HIS A 263 12.95 -14.67 -5.11
CA HIS A 263 13.63 -15.88 -5.59
C HIS A 263 15.05 -15.97 -5.04
N ALA A 264 15.39 -17.11 -4.44
CA ALA A 264 16.63 -17.37 -3.71
C ALA A 264 17.90 -17.32 -4.58
N LYS A 265 17.74 -17.37 -5.92
CA LYS A 265 18.83 -17.23 -6.89
C LYS A 265 18.39 -16.27 -8.00
N PRO A 266 19.34 -15.67 -8.75
CA PRO A 266 19.00 -14.90 -9.94
C PRO A 266 18.12 -15.72 -10.88
N VAL A 267 17.00 -15.14 -11.29
CA VAL A 267 16.14 -15.74 -12.32
C VAL A 267 16.84 -15.54 -13.65
N ALA A 268 17.19 -16.63 -14.33
CA ALA A 268 17.79 -16.55 -15.65
C ALA A 268 16.79 -15.88 -16.61
N SER A 269 17.16 -14.73 -17.16
CA SER A 269 16.47 -14.15 -18.31
C SER A 269 16.86 -14.98 -19.52
N ASN A 270 15.92 -15.78 -20.04
CA ASN A 270 16.04 -16.30 -21.41
C ASN A 270 15.84 -15.16 -22.40
#